data_AF-Q5C3Z4-F1
#
_entry.id   AF-Q5C3Z4-F1
#
_cell.length_a   1.000
_cell.length_b   1.000
_cell.length_c   1.000
_cell.angle_alpha   90.00
_cell.angle_beta   90.00
_cell.angle_gamma   90.00
#
_symmetry.space_group_name_H-M   'P 1'
#
loop_
_entity.id
_entity.type
_entity.pdbx_description
1 polymer ?
#
loop_
_entity_poly.entity_id
_entity_poly.type
_entity_poly.pdbx_seq_one_letter_code
_entity_poly.pdbx_strand_id
1 'polypeptide(L)'
;VTCLSMTFLCVPLKLSTEVDVVTPLRRFIAGKFGEAVASQCAKSLDKLSELRYEACFGEPKDLSRRMEAFALYHNVLWSLEKRLNTSEDLGIKWSWSDIWHKNYFNHYSFNFEQMNIIFCYAAIHSSLAKTYDLNCEHSLMKAISSYKIAAEAFEYLALHMNQSSGDMTQEVLTVFSDVMIAQANECNFLRLRNDEPEYRRIANHINK
;
A
#
# COMPACT_ATOMS: atom_id res chain seq x y z
N VAL A 1 -21.52 -1.03 32.00
CA VAL A 1 -20.48 -1.78 31.26
C VAL A 1 -19.71 -0.74 30.46
N THR A 2 -18.53 -0.35 30.92
CA THR A 2 -17.65 0.54 30.15
C THR A 2 -17.36 -0.13 28.81
N CYS A 3 -17.74 0.52 27.71
CA CYS A 3 -17.42 0.09 26.36
C CYS A 3 -15.90 -0.14 26.31
N LEU A 4 -15.46 -1.39 26.19
CA LEU A 4 -14.05 -1.70 25.92
C LEU A 4 -13.65 -0.85 24.72
N SER A 5 -12.70 0.08 24.89
CA SER A 5 -12.18 0.85 23.76
C SER A 5 -11.41 -0.13 22.87
N MET A 6 -12.08 -0.69 21.86
CA MET A 6 -11.46 -1.54 20.87
C MET A 6 -10.36 -0.73 20.18
N THR A 7 -9.13 -1.22 20.27
CA THR A 7 -7.97 -0.55 19.70
C THR A 7 -7.49 -1.39 18.52
N PHE A 8 -7.73 -0.90 17.31
CA PHE A 8 -7.24 -1.55 16.10
C PHE A 8 -5.73 -1.30 15.89
N LEU A 9 -5.07 -2.32 15.38
CA LEU A 9 -3.69 -2.35 14.91
C LEU A 9 -3.59 -1.90 13.46
N CYS A 10 -2.44 -1.34 13.13
CA CYS A 10 -2.05 -0.99 11.76
C CYS A 10 -0.58 -1.37 11.54
N VAL A 11 -0.25 -1.72 10.29
CA VAL A 11 1.12 -2.03 9.88
C VAL A 11 1.82 -0.74 9.49
N PRO A 12 3.05 -0.48 9.98
CA PRO A 12 3.83 0.69 9.55
C PRO A 12 4.17 0.66 8.06
N LEU A 13 4.16 1.83 7.43
CA LEU A 13 4.64 2.03 6.07
C LEU A 13 6.16 1.82 6.01
N LYS A 14 6.67 1.16 4.97
CA LYS A 14 8.11 1.16 4.67
C LYS A 14 8.50 2.52 4.07
N LEU A 15 9.76 2.91 4.26
CA LEU A 15 10.33 4.12 3.65
C LEU A 15 11.22 3.76 2.48
N SER A 16 11.14 4.53 1.40
CA SER A 16 12.04 4.44 0.25
C SER A 16 13.03 5.61 0.23
N THR A 17 14.13 5.47 -0.52
CA THR A 17 15.01 6.59 -0.87
C THR A 17 14.61 7.20 -2.21
N GLU A 18 15.18 8.37 -2.52
CA GLU A 18 15.13 8.89 -3.88
C GLU A 18 15.79 7.90 -4.85
N VAL A 19 15.19 7.74 -6.03
CA VAL A 19 15.64 6.81 -7.09
C VAL A 19 15.45 7.52 -8.42
N ASP A 20 16.52 7.59 -9.22
CA ASP A 20 16.44 8.08 -10.59
C ASP A 20 15.91 6.96 -11.51
N VAL A 21 14.65 7.10 -11.92
CA VAL A 21 14.01 6.21 -12.90
C VAL A 21 14.12 6.76 -14.33
N VAL A 22 14.36 8.06 -14.49
CA VAL A 22 14.25 8.74 -15.79
C VAL A 22 15.47 8.43 -16.66
N THR A 23 16.67 8.63 -16.13
CA THR A 23 17.92 8.42 -16.88
C THR A 23 18.06 7.00 -17.42
N PRO A 24 17.93 5.93 -16.60
CA PRO A 24 18.06 4.55 -17.08
C PRO A 24 16.98 4.17 -18.11
N LEU A 25 15.72 4.56 -17.88
CA LEU A 25 14.63 4.28 -18.82
C LEU A 25 14.82 5.01 -20.16
N ARG A 26 15.21 6.29 -20.12
CA ARG A 26 15.49 7.07 -21.34
C ARG A 26 16.63 6.42 -22.14
N ARG A 27 17.71 6.00 -21.46
CA ARG A 27 18.84 5.32 -22.10
C ARG A 27 18.40 4.01 -22.76
N PHE A 28 17.61 3.20 -22.06
CA PHE A 28 17.07 1.96 -22.62
C PHE A 28 16.20 2.22 -23.85
N ILE A 29 15.26 3.18 -23.76
CA ILE A 29 14.37 3.53 -24.87
C ILE A 29 15.17 4.05 -26.07
N ALA A 30 16.17 4.90 -25.84
CA ALA A 30 17.04 5.39 -26.91
C ALA A 30 17.82 4.25 -27.59
N GLY A 31 18.34 3.31 -26.80
CA GLY A 31 19.08 2.16 -27.31
C GLY A 31 18.22 1.18 -28.11
N LYS A 32 16.98 0.92 -27.66
CA LYS A 32 16.08 -0.07 -28.30
C LYS A 32 15.22 0.52 -29.42
N PHE A 33 14.76 1.76 -29.26
CA PHE A 33 13.76 2.39 -30.14
C PHE A 33 14.24 3.70 -30.80
N GLY A 34 15.46 4.16 -30.49
CA GLY A 34 16.07 5.35 -31.07
C GLY A 34 15.81 6.64 -30.28
N GLU A 35 16.68 7.63 -30.49
CA GLU A 35 16.69 8.90 -29.75
C GLU A 35 15.41 9.74 -29.93
N ALA A 36 14.78 9.65 -31.11
CA ALA A 36 13.53 10.35 -31.40
C ALA A 36 12.38 9.85 -30.51
N VAL A 37 12.27 8.54 -30.30
CA VAL A 37 11.25 7.94 -29.42
C VAL A 37 11.56 8.29 -27.97
N ALA A 38 12.82 8.19 -27.55
CA ALA A 38 13.23 8.57 -26.19
C ALA A 38 12.88 10.04 -25.86
N SER A 39 13.06 10.94 -26.81
CA SER A 39 12.71 12.36 -26.67
C SER A 39 11.19 12.58 -26.55
N GLN A 40 10.38 11.81 -27.28
CA GLN A 40 8.92 11.87 -27.17
C GLN A 40 8.42 11.33 -25.81
N CYS A 41 9.14 10.37 -25.22
CA CYS A 41 8.80 9.80 -23.91
C CYS A 41 9.22 10.66 -22.72
N ALA A 42 10.03 11.71 -22.90
CA ALA A 42 10.62 12.50 -21.81
C ALA A 42 9.58 12.95 -20.76
N LYS A 43 8.49 13.59 -21.20
CA LYS A 43 7.41 14.05 -20.31
C LYS A 43 6.73 12.90 -19.54
N SER A 44 6.60 11.74 -20.16
CA SER A 44 5.99 10.56 -19.52
C SER A 44 6.94 9.95 -18.47
N LEU A 45 8.25 9.99 -18.71
CA LEU A 45 9.25 9.57 -17.74
C LEU A 45 9.33 10.53 -16.56
N ASP A 46 9.29 11.84 -16.80
CA ASP A 46 9.18 12.84 -15.74
C ASP A 46 7.93 12.60 -14.90
N LYS A 47 6.80 12.32 -15.56
CA LYS A 47 5.54 12.02 -14.86
C LYS A 47 5.63 10.74 -14.02
N LEU A 48 6.32 9.71 -14.49
CA LEU A 48 6.60 8.49 -13.70
C LEU A 48 7.39 8.82 -12.44
N SER A 49 8.41 9.68 -12.56
CA SER A 49 9.21 10.13 -11.42
C SER A 49 8.37 10.91 -10.40
N GLU A 50 7.49 11.80 -10.86
CA GLU A 50 6.55 12.52 -9.99
C GLU A 50 5.58 11.58 -9.26
N LEU A 51 5.01 10.59 -9.96
CA LEU A 51 4.10 9.62 -9.36
C LEU A 51 4.80 8.78 -8.28
N ARG A 52 6.05 8.38 -8.53
CA ARG A 52 6.87 7.70 -7.53
C ARG A 52 7.11 8.61 -6.32
N TYR A 53 7.46 9.87 -6.55
CA TYR A 53 7.69 10.83 -5.50
C TYR A 53 6.46 11.02 -4.62
N GLU A 54 5.28 11.19 -5.22
CA GLU A 54 4.02 11.34 -4.48
C GLU A 54 3.69 10.09 -3.65
N ALA A 55 3.92 8.89 -4.18
CA ALA A 55 3.68 7.65 -3.45
C ALA A 55 4.64 7.50 -2.24
N CYS A 56 5.94 7.70 -2.46
CA CYS A 56 6.97 7.46 -1.46
C CYS A 56 7.12 8.60 -0.44
N PHE A 57 6.95 9.85 -0.88
CA PHE A 57 7.27 11.09 -0.15
C PHE A 57 6.10 12.09 -0.06
N GLY A 58 4.90 11.71 -0.48
CA GLY A 58 3.71 12.54 -0.35
C GLY A 58 3.34 12.89 1.09
N GLU A 59 2.45 13.88 1.25
CA GLU A 59 2.04 14.44 2.55
C GLU A 59 1.60 13.35 3.56
N PRO A 60 2.32 13.17 4.69
CA PRO A 60 2.03 12.10 5.65
C PRO A 60 0.64 12.16 6.29
N LYS A 61 0.02 13.35 6.37
CA LYS A 61 -1.27 13.55 7.03
C LYS A 61 -2.47 13.14 6.19
N ASP A 62 -2.32 13.09 4.86
CA ASP A 62 -3.42 12.75 3.95
C ASP A 62 -3.29 11.30 3.48
N LEU A 63 -3.73 10.38 4.35
CA LEU A 63 -3.65 8.94 4.09
C LEU A 63 -4.43 8.52 2.84
N SER A 64 -5.58 9.15 2.58
CA SER A 64 -6.43 8.84 1.42
C SER A 64 -5.73 9.21 0.12
N ARG A 65 -5.18 10.43 0.03
CA ARG A 65 -4.43 10.86 -1.15
C ARG A 65 -3.18 10.00 -1.37
N ARG A 66 -2.46 9.66 -0.30
CA ARG A 66 -1.26 8.83 -0.39
C ARG A 66 -1.60 7.38 -0.80
N MET A 67 -2.74 6.85 -0.36
CA MET A 67 -3.26 5.55 -0.80
C MET A 67 -3.54 5.56 -2.32
N GLU A 68 -4.18 6.61 -2.83
CA GLU A 68 -4.41 6.79 -4.27
C GLU A 68 -3.10 6.89 -5.05
N ALA A 69 -2.10 7.61 -4.51
CA ALA A 69 -0.79 7.73 -5.12
C ALA A 69 -0.07 6.38 -5.26
N PHE A 70 -0.13 5.51 -4.24
CA PHE A 70 0.41 4.14 -4.32
C PHE A 70 -0.28 3.33 -5.43
N ALA A 71 -1.61 3.37 -5.49
CA ALA A 71 -2.37 2.64 -6.51
C ALA A 71 -2.07 3.12 -7.94
N LEU A 72 -2.01 4.45 -8.13
CA LEU A 72 -1.69 5.05 -9.43
C LEU A 72 -0.27 4.72 -9.87
N TYR A 73 0.71 4.86 -8.97
CA TYR A 73 2.10 4.55 -9.27
C TYR A 73 2.27 3.06 -9.62
N HIS A 74 1.68 2.16 -8.82
CA HIS A 74 1.70 0.72 -9.08
C HIS A 74 1.16 0.39 -10.48
N ASN A 75 0.00 0.94 -10.85
CA ASN A 75 -0.63 0.67 -12.15
C ASN A 75 0.23 1.12 -13.33
N VAL A 76 0.86 2.30 -13.22
CA VAL A 76 1.77 2.83 -14.24
C VAL A 76 3.03 1.97 -14.33
N LEU A 77 3.62 1.60 -13.19
CA LEU A 77 4.83 0.79 -13.12
C LEU A 77 4.61 -0.61 -13.72
N TRP A 78 3.50 -1.25 -13.39
CA TRP A 78 3.09 -2.55 -13.93
C TRP A 78 2.86 -2.50 -15.44
N SER A 79 2.19 -1.45 -15.93
CA SER A 79 1.99 -1.25 -17.37
C SER A 79 3.31 -1.02 -18.11
N LEU A 80 4.23 -0.25 -17.49
CA LEU A 80 5.55 0.03 -18.05
C LEU A 80 6.38 -1.24 -18.17
N GLU A 81 6.53 -2.03 -17.09
CA GLU A 81 7.32 -3.26 -17.10
C GLU A 81 6.86 -4.22 -18.22
N LYS A 82 5.54 -4.39 -18.35
CA LYS A 82 4.95 -5.20 -19.44
C LYS A 82 5.26 -4.68 -20.84
N ARG A 83 5.35 -3.37 -21.03
CA ARG A 83 5.67 -2.74 -22.33
C ARG A 83 7.15 -2.83 -22.65
N LEU A 84 8.01 -2.71 -21.64
CA LEU A 84 9.46 -2.85 -21.81
C LEU A 84 9.81 -4.30 -22.21
N ASN A 85 9.05 -5.27 -21.71
CA ASN A 85 9.13 -6.70 -22.07
C ASN A 85 10.58 -7.20 -22.16
N THR A 86 11.38 -6.83 -21.16
CA THR A 86 12.82 -7.09 -21.13
C THR A 86 13.19 -7.75 -19.81
N SER A 87 14.09 -8.73 -19.89
CA SER A 87 14.78 -9.30 -18.73
C SER A 87 16.09 -8.58 -18.41
N GLU A 88 16.46 -7.57 -19.21
CA GLU A 88 17.66 -6.77 -19.00
C GLU A 88 17.50 -5.91 -17.73
N ASP A 89 18.52 -5.94 -16.88
CA ASP A 89 18.66 -4.98 -15.79
C ASP A 89 18.87 -3.59 -16.37
N LEU A 90 17.93 -2.69 -16.11
CA LEU A 90 17.98 -1.30 -16.59
C LEU A 90 18.92 -0.42 -15.76
N GLY A 91 19.50 -0.95 -14.69
CA GLY A 91 20.36 -0.23 -13.75
C GLY A 91 19.59 0.68 -12.80
N ILE A 92 18.26 0.52 -12.69
CA ILE A 92 17.46 1.25 -11.70
C ILE A 92 17.68 0.58 -10.35
N LYS A 93 18.32 1.30 -9.42
CA LYS A 93 18.57 0.81 -8.07
C LYS A 93 17.46 1.26 -7.12
N TRP A 94 16.49 0.40 -6.88
CA TRP A 94 15.44 0.63 -5.89
C TRP A 94 15.95 0.34 -4.48
N SER A 95 15.51 1.14 -3.50
CA SER A 95 15.91 1.02 -2.11
C SER A 95 14.72 1.21 -1.17
N TRP A 96 14.52 0.25 -0.27
CA TRP A 96 13.44 0.23 0.69
C TRP A 96 13.92 -0.20 2.07
N SER A 97 13.39 0.44 3.10
CA SER A 97 13.66 0.08 4.50
C SER A 97 12.84 -1.10 4.98
N ASP A 98 13.28 -1.78 6.03
CA ASP A 98 12.37 -2.58 6.88
C ASP A 98 11.31 -1.69 7.57
N ILE A 99 10.26 -2.30 8.10
CA ILE A 99 9.19 -1.62 8.87
C ILE A 99 9.69 -0.94 10.15
N TRP A 100 10.91 -1.26 10.60
CA TRP A 100 11.57 -0.62 11.74
C TRP A 100 12.50 0.54 11.34
N HIS A 101 12.66 0.78 10.05
CA HIS A 101 13.54 1.80 9.47
C HIS A 101 15.00 1.71 9.93
N LYS A 102 15.45 0.49 10.26
CA LYS A 102 16.81 0.23 10.72
C LYS A 102 17.73 -0.20 9.58
N ASN A 103 17.19 -0.89 8.59
CA ASN A 103 17.95 -1.45 7.47
C ASN A 103 17.31 -1.07 6.15
N TYR A 104 18.14 -0.80 5.15
CA TYR A 104 17.71 -0.58 3.77
C TYR A 104 18.21 -1.71 2.88
N PHE A 105 17.31 -2.23 2.05
CA PHE A 105 17.57 -3.27 1.07
C PHE A 105 17.51 -2.66 -0.32
N ASN A 106 18.50 -3.00 -1.16
CA ASN A 106 18.59 -2.50 -2.52
C ASN A 106 18.39 -3.66 -3.50
N HIS A 107 17.63 -3.42 -4.56
CA HIS A 107 17.47 -4.38 -5.64
C HIS A 107 17.29 -3.66 -6.98
N TYR A 108 17.50 -4.40 -8.07
CA TYR A 108 17.46 -3.91 -9.45
C TYR A 108 16.32 -4.53 -10.27
N SER A 109 15.24 -4.99 -9.62
CA SER A 109 14.07 -5.53 -10.32
C SER A 109 12.83 -4.68 -10.11
N PHE A 110 12.03 -4.52 -11.16
CA PHE A 110 10.71 -3.89 -11.08
C PHE A 110 9.80 -4.63 -10.09
N ASN A 111 9.88 -5.96 -10.07
CA ASN A 111 9.18 -6.78 -9.08
C ASN A 111 9.51 -6.36 -7.64
N PHE A 112 10.76 -6.03 -7.31
CA PHE A 112 11.10 -5.55 -5.97
C PHE A 112 10.41 -4.22 -5.64
N GLU A 113 10.38 -3.25 -6.56
CA GLU A 113 9.64 -2.00 -6.36
C GLU A 113 8.13 -2.27 -6.21
N GLN A 114 7.54 -3.09 -7.09
CA GLN A 114 6.12 -3.41 -7.06
C GLN A 114 5.69 -4.05 -5.73
N MET A 115 6.44 -5.05 -5.25
CA MET A 115 6.11 -5.72 -4.00
C MET A 115 6.18 -4.77 -2.80
N ASN A 116 7.17 -3.86 -2.76
CA ASN A 116 7.24 -2.85 -1.70
C ASN A 116 6.12 -1.80 -1.79
N ILE A 117 5.69 -1.43 -3.00
CA ILE A 117 4.55 -0.53 -3.20
C ILE A 117 3.24 -1.19 -2.78
N ILE A 118 3.03 -2.47 -3.11
CA ILE A 118 1.87 -3.25 -2.65
C ILE A 118 1.87 -3.36 -1.12
N PHE A 119 3.04 -3.59 -0.51
CA PHE A 119 3.16 -3.60 0.95
C PHE A 119 2.71 -2.28 1.56
N CYS A 120 3.21 -1.16 1.03
CA CYS A 120 2.83 0.17 1.52
C CYS A 120 1.36 0.50 1.27
N TYR A 121 0.78 0.01 0.18
CA TYR A 121 -0.64 0.10 -0.11
C TYR A 121 -1.48 -0.68 0.93
N ALA A 122 -1.07 -1.90 1.30
CA ALA A 122 -1.71 -2.65 2.38
C ALA A 122 -1.58 -1.95 3.74
N ALA A 123 -0.38 -1.48 4.07
CA ALA A 123 -0.08 -0.77 5.31
C ALA A 123 -0.92 0.51 5.47
N ILE A 124 -1.07 1.30 4.40
CA ILE A 124 -1.87 2.52 4.46
C ILE A 124 -3.37 2.24 4.58
N HIS A 125 -3.88 1.18 3.95
CA HIS A 125 -5.26 0.73 4.17
C HIS A 125 -5.51 0.32 5.62
N SER A 126 -4.58 -0.39 6.25
CA SER A 126 -4.69 -0.74 7.68
C SER A 126 -4.69 0.49 8.59
N SER A 127 -3.91 1.51 8.22
CA SER A 127 -3.82 2.78 8.95
C SER A 127 -5.09 3.62 8.77
N LEU A 128 -5.61 3.71 7.54
CA LEU A 128 -6.84 4.41 7.23
C LEU A 128 -8.05 3.76 7.93
N ALA A 129 -8.13 2.43 7.88
CA ALA A 129 -9.20 1.66 8.53
C ALA A 129 -9.33 1.97 10.03
N LYS A 130 -8.18 2.09 10.71
CA LYS A 130 -8.09 2.45 12.13
C LYS A 130 -8.63 3.85 12.46
N THR A 131 -8.67 4.77 11.48
CA THR A 131 -9.14 6.15 11.70
C THR A 131 -10.65 6.35 11.55
N TYR A 132 -11.36 5.35 11.01
CA TYR A 132 -12.80 5.49 10.78
C TYR A 132 -13.61 5.41 12.08
N ASP A 133 -14.70 6.18 12.12
CA ASP A 133 -15.62 6.21 13.26
C ASP A 133 -16.37 4.89 13.40
N LEU A 134 -16.20 4.22 14.55
CA LEU A 134 -16.81 2.94 14.88
C LEU A 134 -18.29 3.04 15.29
N ASN A 135 -18.82 4.25 15.45
CA ASN A 135 -20.22 4.48 15.80
C ASN A 135 -21.10 4.75 14.58
N CYS A 136 -20.50 4.95 13.41
CA CYS A 136 -21.20 5.21 12.16
C CYS A 136 -21.14 3.97 11.26
N GLU A 137 -22.30 3.44 10.87
CA GLU A 137 -22.38 2.26 9.99
C GLU A 137 -21.61 2.44 8.67
N HIS A 138 -21.75 3.62 8.04
CA HIS A 138 -21.03 3.92 6.79
C HIS A 138 -19.51 3.91 6.98
N SER A 139 -19.02 4.47 8.08
CA SER A 139 -17.60 4.47 8.44
C SER A 139 -17.10 3.05 8.76
N LEU A 140 -17.90 2.23 9.45
CA LEU A 140 -17.61 0.82 9.69
C LEU A 140 -17.50 0.03 8.38
N MET A 141 -18.39 0.25 7.41
CA MET A 141 -18.28 -0.38 6.09
C MET A 141 -16.99 0.00 5.37
N LYS A 142 -16.55 1.26 5.47
CA LYS A 142 -15.26 1.70 4.93
C LYS A 142 -14.09 1.00 5.65
N ALA A 143 -14.13 0.89 6.97
CA ALA A 143 -13.11 0.19 7.75
C ALA A 143 -13.01 -1.29 7.34
N ILE A 144 -14.15 -1.98 7.22
CA ILE A 144 -14.23 -3.37 6.74
C ILE A 144 -13.60 -3.49 5.36
N SER A 145 -13.95 -2.60 4.43
CA SER A 145 -13.42 -2.63 3.07
C SER A 145 -11.91 -2.39 3.06
N SER A 146 -11.39 -1.40 3.80
CA SER A 146 -9.96 -1.13 3.87
C SER A 146 -9.19 -2.27 4.52
N TYR A 147 -9.70 -2.89 5.60
CA TYR A 147 -9.05 -4.06 6.20
C TYR A 147 -9.02 -5.26 5.26
N LYS A 148 -10.10 -5.52 4.51
CA LYS A 148 -10.10 -6.59 3.51
C LYS A 148 -9.11 -6.34 2.38
N ILE A 149 -9.02 -5.11 1.86
CA ILE A 149 -8.02 -4.75 0.85
C ILE A 149 -6.60 -4.96 1.39
N ALA A 150 -6.33 -4.56 2.64
CA ALA A 150 -5.04 -4.81 3.27
C ALA A 150 -4.74 -6.30 3.42
N ALA A 151 -5.74 -7.10 3.84
CA ALA A 151 -5.61 -8.55 3.98
C ALA A 151 -5.24 -9.23 2.66
N GLU A 152 -5.99 -8.93 1.60
CA GLU A 152 -5.78 -9.48 0.26
C GLU A 152 -4.41 -9.10 -0.30
N ALA A 153 -3.98 -7.85 -0.08
CA ALA A 153 -2.66 -7.39 -0.52
C ALA A 153 -1.52 -8.10 0.24
N PHE A 154 -1.64 -8.30 1.55
CA PHE A 154 -0.64 -9.06 2.31
C PHE A 154 -0.61 -10.55 1.93
N GLU A 155 -1.77 -11.15 1.69
CA GLU A 155 -1.86 -12.54 1.19
C GLU A 155 -1.22 -12.67 -0.19
N TYR A 156 -1.50 -11.73 -1.10
CA TYR A 156 -0.87 -11.68 -2.41
C TYR A 156 0.66 -11.66 -2.29
N LEU A 157 1.21 -10.81 -1.43
CA LEU A 157 2.65 -10.75 -1.17
C LEU A 157 3.19 -12.07 -0.61
N ALA A 158 2.49 -12.69 0.35
CA ALA A 158 2.90 -13.95 0.94
C ALA A 158 3.02 -15.07 -0.11
N LEU A 159 2.18 -15.04 -1.16
CA LEU A 159 2.18 -16.04 -2.23
C LEU A 159 3.21 -15.77 -3.36
N HIS A 160 3.61 -14.51 -3.58
CA HIS A 160 4.41 -14.12 -4.74
C HIS A 160 5.84 -13.66 -4.41
N MET A 161 6.18 -13.55 -3.12
CA MET A 161 7.53 -13.20 -2.68
C MET A 161 8.45 -14.43 -2.75
N ASN A 162 9.22 -14.54 -3.84
CA ASN A 162 10.16 -15.65 -4.06
C ASN A 162 11.36 -15.67 -3.11
N GLN A 163 11.68 -14.54 -2.45
CA GLN A 163 12.76 -14.43 -1.47
C GLN A 163 12.32 -13.52 -0.33
N SER A 164 12.52 -13.95 0.91
CA SER A 164 12.25 -13.14 2.09
C SER A 164 13.21 -11.94 2.13
N SER A 165 12.70 -10.72 1.92
CA SER A 165 13.50 -9.51 2.11
C SER A 165 13.26 -8.95 3.51
N GLY A 166 14.10 -9.34 4.46
CA GLY A 166 14.05 -8.83 5.84
C GLY A 166 12.72 -9.10 6.53
N ASP A 167 11.89 -8.06 6.65
CA ASP A 167 10.57 -8.03 7.30
C ASP A 167 9.43 -8.60 6.46
N MET A 168 9.63 -8.83 5.16
CA MET A 168 8.63 -9.43 4.26
C MET A 168 8.86 -10.93 4.09
N THR A 169 8.81 -11.68 5.20
CA THR A 169 8.75 -13.15 5.16
C THR A 169 7.32 -13.61 4.88
N GLN A 170 7.15 -14.81 4.33
CA GLN A 170 5.83 -15.37 4.06
C GLN A 170 5.01 -15.47 5.36
N GLU A 171 5.64 -15.92 6.44
CA GLU A 171 5.01 -16.06 7.76
C GLU A 171 4.52 -14.71 8.30
N VAL A 172 5.34 -13.66 8.24
CA VAL A 172 4.95 -12.32 8.71
C VAL A 172 3.82 -11.75 7.87
N LEU A 173 3.87 -11.92 6.55
CA LEU A 173 2.83 -11.43 5.64
C LEU A 173 1.50 -12.17 5.85
N THR A 174 1.53 -13.49 6.07
CA THR A 174 0.34 -14.26 6.44
C THR A 174 -0.25 -13.77 7.76
N VAL A 175 0.58 -13.52 8.78
CA VAL A 175 0.12 -12.95 10.05
C VAL A 175 -0.52 -11.58 9.86
N PHE A 176 0.07 -10.71 9.04
CA PHE A 176 -0.55 -9.42 8.71
C PHE A 176 -1.91 -9.60 8.04
N SER A 177 -2.02 -10.51 7.07
CA SER A 177 -3.30 -10.81 6.42
C SER A 177 -4.36 -11.29 7.42
N ASP A 178 -4.03 -12.28 8.26
CA ASP A 178 -4.93 -12.86 9.26
C ASP A 178 -5.41 -11.81 10.27
N VAL A 179 -4.49 -10.94 10.75
CA VAL A 179 -4.85 -9.84 11.64
C VAL A 179 -5.80 -8.86 10.94
N MET A 180 -5.55 -8.50 9.69
CA MET A 180 -6.46 -7.62 8.95
C MET A 180 -7.86 -8.24 8.78
N ILE A 181 -7.95 -9.56 8.50
CA ILE A 181 -9.24 -10.27 8.43
C ILE A 181 -9.96 -10.26 9.78
N ALA A 182 -9.24 -10.53 10.87
CA ALA A 182 -9.81 -10.50 12.22
C ALA A 182 -10.39 -9.11 12.55
N GLN A 183 -9.67 -8.03 12.22
CA GLN A 183 -10.15 -6.66 12.42
C GLN A 183 -11.35 -6.31 11.54
N ALA A 184 -11.39 -6.78 10.28
CA ALA A 184 -12.56 -6.62 9.43
C ALA A 184 -13.80 -7.32 10.02
N ASN A 185 -13.62 -8.50 10.60
CA ASN A 185 -14.70 -9.24 11.26
C ASN A 185 -15.17 -8.54 12.53
N GLU A 186 -14.25 -7.96 13.32
CA GLU A 186 -14.58 -7.15 14.49
C GLU A 186 -15.38 -5.90 14.10
N CYS A 187 -14.99 -5.18 13.03
CA CYS A 187 -15.78 -4.07 12.50
C CYS A 187 -17.18 -4.52 12.05
N ASN A 188 -17.31 -5.70 11.44
CA ASN A 188 -18.62 -6.23 11.03
C ASN A 188 -19.47 -6.63 12.25
N PHE A 189 -18.87 -7.18 13.30
CA PHE A 189 -19.55 -7.45 14.56
C PHE A 189 -20.07 -6.15 15.19
N LEU A 190 -19.23 -5.11 15.25
CA LEU A 190 -19.64 -3.78 15.73
C LEU A 190 -20.82 -3.21 14.95
N ARG A 191 -20.78 -3.36 13.62
CA ARG A 191 -21.86 -2.90 12.73
C ARG A 191 -23.19 -3.57 13.09
N LEU A 192 -23.19 -4.90 13.18
CA LEU A 192 -24.39 -5.68 13.51
C LEU A 192 -24.90 -5.39 14.93
N ARG A 193 -24.00 -5.20 15.90
CA ARG A 193 -24.35 -4.82 17.27
C ARG A 193 -25.01 -3.45 17.32
N ASN A 194 -24.48 -2.47 16.59
CA ASN A 194 -25.04 -1.11 16.55
C ASN A 194 -26.43 -1.09 15.88
N ASP A 195 -26.70 -2.04 14.97
CA ASP A 195 -28.01 -2.21 14.36
C ASP A 195 -29.05 -2.86 15.30
N GLU A 196 -28.63 -3.48 16.40
CA GLU A 196 -29.54 -4.16 17.32
C GLU A 196 -30.49 -3.16 18.02
N PRO A 197 -31.82 -3.40 18.05
CA PRO A 197 -32.79 -2.44 18.58
C PRO A 197 -32.56 -2.06 20.04
N GLU A 198 -32.10 -3.01 20.85
CA GLU A 198 -31.80 -2.80 22.27
C GLU A 198 -30.60 -1.86 22.45
N TYR A 199 -29.52 -2.08 21.69
CA TYR A 199 -28.36 -1.19 21.66
C TYR A 199 -28.72 0.22 21.19
N ARG A 200 -29.55 0.34 20.15
CA ARG A 200 -30.05 1.65 19.67
C ARG A 200 -30.83 2.40 20.76
N ARG A 201 -31.65 1.71 21.54
CA ARG A 201 -32.40 2.32 22.66
C ARG A 201 -31.47 2.82 23.76
N ILE A 202 -30.45 2.03 24.12
CA ILE A 202 -29.46 2.39 25.14
C ILE A 202 -28.63 3.61 24.67
N ALA A 203 -28.13 3.60 23.44
CA ALA A 203 -27.36 4.71 22.88
C ALA A 203 -28.17 6.02 22.85
N ASN A 204 -29.44 5.95 22.44
CA ASN A 204 -30.34 7.11 22.44
C ASN A 204 -30.67 7.65 23.84
N HIS A 205 -30.62 6.80 24.87
CA HIS A 205 -30.84 7.21 26.25
C HIS A 205 -29.60 7.88 26.86
N ILE A 206 -28.40 7.43 26.49
CA ILE A 206 -27.13 8.00 26.95
C ILE A 206 -26.85 9.38 26.30
N ASN A 207 -27.31 9.61 25.07
CA ASN A 207 -27.09 10.84 24.32
C ASN A 207 -28.15 11.94 24.57
N LYS A 208 -29.03 11.77 25.58
CA LYS A 208 -30.00 12.77 26.03
C LYS A 208 -29.57 13.39 27.35
#